data_AF-A6KBR5-F1
#
_entry.id   AF-A6KBR5-F1
#
_cell.length_a   1.000
_cell.length_b   1.000
_cell.length_c   1.000
_cell.angle_alpha   90.00
_cell.angle_beta   90.00
_cell.angle_gamma   90.00
#
_symmetry.space_group_name_H-M   'P 1'
#
loop_
_entity.id
_entity.type
_entity.pdbx_description
1 polymer ?
#
loop_
_entity_poly.entity_id
_entity_poly.type
_entity_poly.pdbx_seq_one_letter_code
_entity_poly.pdbx_strand_id
1 'polypeptide(L)'
;MDEISDHAKGLTLSDDLERTVEERVNILFDFVKKKKEEGIIDSSDKDIVAEAERLDVKAMGPLVLTEVLFDEKIREQIKKYRRHFLRFCHNNKKAQRYLLHGLECVVAMHQAQLISKIPHILKEMYDADLLEEEVIISWSEKASKKYVSKELAKEIRVKAEPFIKWLKEAEEESSGGGNVLCHTKEVGLGKSLVSWVSDSLLHGQPIHMSLLFEILK
;
A
#
# COMPACT_ATOMS: atom_id res chain seq x y z
N MET A 1 -39.18 -17.37 1.68
CA MET A 1 -38.30 -18.52 2.00
C MET A 1 -36.95 -17.91 2.38
N ASP A 2 -36.94 -16.95 3.30
CA ASP A 2 -35.86 -15.94 3.42
C ASP A 2 -35.27 -15.85 4.83
N GLU A 3 -35.86 -16.52 5.83
CA GLU A 3 -35.40 -16.42 7.23
C GLU A 3 -34.15 -17.26 7.54
N ILE A 4 -33.80 -18.23 6.69
CA ILE A 4 -32.57 -19.04 6.86
C ILE A 4 -31.33 -18.24 6.41
N SER A 5 -31.49 -17.26 5.51
CA SER A 5 -30.38 -16.47 4.98
C SER A 5 -29.78 -15.55 6.05
N ASP A 6 -30.61 -14.94 6.89
CA ASP A 6 -30.14 -13.93 7.84
C ASP A 6 -29.51 -14.54 9.09
N HIS A 7 -29.97 -15.72 9.50
CA HIS A 7 -29.32 -16.47 10.59
C HIS A 7 -27.95 -16.99 10.16
N ALA A 8 -27.81 -17.50 8.93
CA ALA A 8 -26.52 -17.93 8.39
C ALA A 8 -25.53 -16.77 8.24
N LYS A 9 -26.00 -15.60 7.75
CA LYS A 9 -25.17 -14.38 7.69
C LYS A 9 -24.69 -13.97 9.08
N GLY A 10 -25.57 -13.95 10.08
CA GLY A 10 -25.22 -13.60 11.47
C GLY A 10 -24.10 -14.48 12.05
N LEU A 11 -24.15 -15.79 11.82
CA LEU A 11 -23.13 -16.74 12.30
C LEU A 11 -21.78 -16.58 11.59
N THR A 12 -21.78 -16.31 10.28
CA THR A 12 -20.53 -16.08 9.53
C THR A 12 -19.84 -14.76 9.90
N LEU A 13 -20.61 -13.75 10.28
CA LEU A 13 -20.06 -12.45 10.71
C LEU A 13 -19.28 -12.57 12.02
N SER A 14 -19.78 -13.36 12.98
CA SER A 14 -19.06 -13.61 14.23
C SER A 14 -17.79 -14.44 14.00
N ASP A 15 -17.87 -15.47 13.15
CA ASP A 15 -16.74 -16.38 12.89
C ASP A 15 -15.54 -15.65 12.26
N ASP A 16 -15.79 -14.77 11.27
CA ASP A 16 -14.71 -14.03 10.63
C ASP A 16 -14.02 -13.04 11.56
N LEU A 17 -14.73 -12.42 12.49
CA LEU A 17 -14.15 -11.47 13.45
C LEU A 17 -13.28 -12.17 14.52
N GLU A 18 -13.50 -13.46 14.76
CA GLU A 18 -12.66 -14.29 15.62
C GLU A 18 -11.35 -14.72 14.95
N ARG A 19 -11.25 -14.61 13.62
CA ARG A 19 -10.02 -14.89 12.85
C ARG A 19 -8.93 -13.86 13.15
N THR A 20 -7.68 -14.22 12.84
CA THR A 20 -6.56 -13.29 12.95
C THR A 20 -6.68 -12.13 11.95
N VAL A 21 -6.00 -11.00 12.23
CA VAL A 21 -5.98 -9.85 11.32
C VAL A 21 -5.46 -10.24 9.93
N GLU A 22 -4.47 -11.13 9.87
CA GLU A 22 -3.91 -11.65 8.61
C GLU A 22 -4.96 -12.40 7.79
N GLU A 23 -5.68 -13.34 8.40
CA GLU A 23 -6.75 -14.08 7.73
C GLU A 23 -7.87 -13.16 7.24
N ARG A 24 -8.26 -12.16 8.04
CA ARG A 24 -9.28 -11.18 7.63
C ARG A 24 -8.82 -10.32 6.45
N VAL A 25 -7.55 -9.93 6.42
CA VAL A 25 -6.97 -9.22 5.26
C VAL A 25 -6.94 -10.13 4.02
N ASN A 26 -6.64 -11.42 4.18
CA ASN A 26 -6.65 -12.38 3.07
C ASN A 26 -8.07 -12.59 2.52
N ILE A 27 -9.10 -12.64 3.37
CA ILE A 27 -10.50 -12.68 2.92
C ILE A 27 -10.84 -11.43 2.09
N LEU A 28 -10.44 -10.24 2.54
CA LEU A 28 -10.62 -9.01 1.77
C LEU A 28 -9.85 -9.06 0.43
N PHE A 29 -8.64 -9.59 0.43
CA PHE A 29 -7.83 -9.76 -0.79
C PHE A 29 -8.54 -10.64 -1.81
N ASP A 30 -9.02 -11.81 -1.40
CA ASP A 30 -9.75 -12.73 -2.28
C ASP A 30 -11.05 -12.10 -2.80
N PHE A 31 -11.75 -11.33 -1.96
CA PHE A 31 -12.94 -10.58 -2.37
C PHE A 31 -12.62 -9.57 -3.48
N VAL A 32 -11.60 -8.73 -3.30
CA VAL A 32 -11.21 -7.71 -4.28
C VAL A 32 -10.70 -8.36 -5.57
N LYS A 33 -9.91 -9.44 -5.46
CA LYS A 33 -9.41 -10.21 -6.60
C LYS A 33 -10.57 -10.79 -7.42
N LYS A 34 -11.55 -11.41 -6.77
CA LYS A 34 -12.76 -11.93 -7.42
C LYS A 34 -13.52 -10.84 -8.18
N LYS A 35 -13.73 -9.67 -7.58
CA LYS A 35 -14.39 -8.52 -8.25
C LYS A 35 -13.61 -8.05 -9.50
N LYS A 36 -12.28 -8.13 -9.48
CA LYS A 36 -11.42 -7.84 -10.65
C LYS A 36 -11.56 -8.89 -11.74
N GLU A 37 -11.53 -10.18 -11.38
CA GLU A 37 -11.69 -11.30 -12.32
C GLU A 37 -13.08 -11.33 -12.98
N GLU A 38 -14.13 -10.96 -12.24
CA GLU A 38 -15.49 -10.81 -12.76
C GLU A 38 -15.68 -9.55 -13.65
N GLY A 39 -14.68 -8.67 -13.74
CA GLY A 39 -14.74 -7.45 -14.56
C GLY A 39 -15.64 -6.35 -14.00
N ILE A 40 -16.11 -6.47 -12.75
CA ILE A 40 -17.02 -5.51 -12.09
C ILE A 40 -16.31 -4.59 -11.08
N ILE A 41 -14.98 -4.63 -11.04
CA ILE A 41 -14.18 -3.87 -10.07
C ILE A 41 -14.44 -2.36 -10.16
N ASP A 42 -14.62 -1.81 -11.36
CA ASP A 42 -14.77 -0.37 -11.60
C ASP A 42 -16.00 0.23 -10.89
N SER A 43 -17.04 -0.58 -10.62
CA SER A 43 -18.27 -0.18 -9.91
C SER A 43 -18.41 -0.75 -8.49
N SER A 44 -17.42 -1.51 -8.01
CA SER A 44 -17.47 -2.22 -6.72
C SER A 44 -16.82 -1.44 -5.57
N ASP A 45 -16.55 -0.14 -5.75
CA ASP A 45 -15.85 0.70 -4.78
C ASP A 45 -16.56 0.79 -3.42
N LYS A 46 -17.90 0.75 -3.40
CA LYS A 46 -18.68 0.74 -2.15
C LYS A 46 -18.69 -0.64 -1.48
N ASP A 47 -18.85 -1.69 -2.28
CA ASP A 47 -18.88 -3.07 -1.79
C ASP A 47 -17.56 -3.45 -1.09
N ILE A 48 -16.43 -3.04 -1.67
CA ILE A 48 -15.10 -3.32 -1.11
C ILE A 48 -14.92 -2.62 0.24
N VAL A 49 -15.43 -1.40 0.39
CA VAL A 49 -15.39 -0.67 1.67
C VAL A 49 -16.27 -1.36 2.71
N ALA A 50 -17.48 -1.75 2.33
CA ALA A 50 -18.41 -2.47 3.22
C ALA A 50 -17.81 -3.80 3.69
N GLU A 51 -17.14 -4.54 2.81
CA GLU A 51 -16.47 -5.79 3.18
C GLU A 51 -15.27 -5.55 4.11
N ALA A 52 -14.46 -4.53 3.84
CA ALA A 52 -13.34 -4.16 4.71
C ALA A 52 -13.80 -3.67 6.10
N GLU A 53 -14.97 -3.03 6.19
CA GLU A 53 -15.63 -2.66 7.44
C GLU A 53 -16.16 -3.89 8.19
N ARG A 54 -16.83 -4.82 7.48
CA ARG A 54 -17.33 -6.08 8.01
C ARG A 54 -16.22 -6.92 8.65
N LEU A 55 -15.04 -6.90 8.05
CA LEU A 55 -13.85 -7.65 8.49
C LEU A 55 -12.98 -6.90 9.52
N ASP A 56 -13.36 -5.69 9.94
CA ASP A 56 -12.57 -4.81 10.82
C ASP A 56 -11.11 -4.61 10.35
N VAL A 57 -10.94 -4.42 9.03
CA VAL A 57 -9.63 -4.17 8.39
C VAL A 57 -9.68 -2.97 7.45
N LYS A 58 -10.65 -2.06 7.63
CA LYS A 58 -10.87 -0.88 6.76
C LYS A 58 -9.59 -0.11 6.46
N ALA A 59 -8.73 0.10 7.45
CA ALA A 59 -7.48 0.83 7.24
C ALA A 59 -6.48 0.13 6.29
N MET A 60 -6.54 -1.19 6.18
CA MET A 60 -5.66 -1.99 5.31
C MET A 60 -6.18 -2.08 3.87
N GLY A 61 -7.39 -1.59 3.60
CA GLY A 61 -8.00 -1.59 2.26
C GLY A 61 -7.06 -1.08 1.15
N PRO A 62 -6.38 0.08 1.30
CA PRO A 62 -5.46 0.56 0.27
C PRO A 62 -4.30 -0.38 -0.04
N LEU A 63 -3.76 -1.09 0.95
CA LEU A 63 -2.68 -2.08 0.74
C LEU A 63 -3.18 -3.24 -0.13
N VAL A 64 -4.40 -3.73 0.13
CA VAL A 64 -5.03 -4.77 -0.69
C VAL A 64 -5.31 -4.24 -2.11
N LEU A 65 -5.83 -3.01 -2.22
CA LEU A 65 -6.11 -2.41 -3.51
C LEU A 65 -4.84 -2.22 -4.36
N THR A 66 -3.71 -1.83 -3.78
CA THR A 66 -2.46 -1.69 -4.55
C THR A 66 -2.00 -3.03 -5.11
N GLU A 67 -2.06 -4.10 -4.31
CA GLU A 67 -1.65 -5.45 -4.74
C GLU A 67 -2.52 -5.96 -5.89
N VAL A 68 -3.83 -5.69 -5.84
CA VAL A 68 -4.76 -6.19 -6.85
C VAL A 68 -4.83 -5.28 -8.08
N LEU A 69 -4.68 -3.97 -7.96
CA LEU A 69 -5.01 -3.01 -9.03
C LEU A 69 -3.79 -2.38 -9.71
N PHE A 70 -2.62 -2.36 -9.08
CA PHE A 70 -1.46 -1.66 -9.60
C PHE A 70 -0.39 -2.60 -10.17
N ASP A 71 0.26 -2.12 -11.22
CA ASP A 71 1.42 -2.74 -11.88
C ASP A 71 2.40 -1.63 -12.35
N GLU A 72 3.24 -1.89 -13.35
CA GLU A 72 4.15 -0.88 -13.90
C GLU A 72 3.45 0.37 -14.50
N LYS A 73 2.13 0.32 -14.69
CA LYS A 73 1.28 1.43 -15.18
C LYS A 73 0.57 2.18 -14.06
N ILE A 74 1.07 2.09 -12.82
CA ILE A 74 0.51 2.73 -11.62
C ILE A 74 0.00 4.16 -11.81
N ARG A 75 0.69 4.98 -12.60
CA ARG A 75 0.31 6.39 -12.87
C ARG A 75 -1.06 6.54 -13.56
N GLU A 76 -1.36 5.64 -14.50
CA GLU A 76 -2.68 5.59 -15.16
C GLU A 76 -3.73 5.00 -14.22
N GLN A 77 -3.33 4.00 -13.45
CA GLN A 77 -4.22 3.28 -12.53
C GLN A 77 -4.63 4.13 -11.32
N ILE A 78 -3.77 5.03 -10.82
CA ILE A 78 -4.13 6.03 -9.78
C ILE A 78 -5.32 6.86 -10.24
N LYS A 79 -5.30 7.32 -11.49
CA LYS A 79 -6.39 8.11 -12.07
C LYS A 79 -7.65 7.27 -12.25
N LYS A 80 -7.50 6.05 -12.79
CA LYS A 80 -8.62 5.12 -13.02
C LYS A 80 -9.33 4.75 -11.72
N TYR A 81 -8.57 4.40 -10.68
CA TYR A 81 -9.09 3.87 -9.41
C TYR A 81 -9.11 4.91 -8.28
N ARG A 82 -8.96 6.21 -8.59
CA ARG A 82 -8.98 7.29 -7.59
C ARG A 82 -10.14 7.14 -6.62
N ARG A 83 -11.34 6.85 -7.13
CA ARG A 83 -12.55 6.72 -6.33
C ARG A 83 -12.45 5.59 -5.30
N HIS A 84 -11.86 4.44 -5.67
CA HIS A 84 -11.66 3.29 -4.77
C HIS A 84 -10.76 3.66 -3.61
N PHE A 85 -9.60 4.27 -3.88
CA PHE A 85 -8.66 4.68 -2.85
C PHE A 85 -9.20 5.81 -1.97
N LEU A 86 -9.86 6.81 -2.55
CA LEU A 86 -10.36 7.98 -1.83
C LEU A 86 -11.38 7.59 -0.74
N ARG A 87 -12.21 6.56 -0.99
CA ARG A 87 -13.16 6.05 0.03
C ARG A 87 -12.48 5.52 1.29
N PHE A 88 -11.24 5.05 1.18
CA PHE A 88 -10.45 4.58 2.31
C PHE A 88 -9.61 5.69 2.93
N CYS A 89 -9.01 6.55 2.11
CA CYS A 89 -7.98 7.49 2.51
C CYS A 89 -8.52 8.83 3.05
N HIS A 90 -9.72 9.24 2.64
CA HIS A 90 -10.30 10.51 3.07
C HIS A 90 -10.43 10.58 4.60
N ASN A 91 -9.80 11.58 5.22
CA ASN A 91 -9.70 11.77 6.67
C ASN A 91 -9.16 10.54 7.44
N ASN A 92 -8.34 9.71 6.80
CA ASN A 92 -7.84 8.46 7.38
C ASN A 92 -6.35 8.25 7.13
N LYS A 93 -5.53 8.92 7.95
CA LYS A 93 -4.06 8.83 7.91
C LYS A 93 -3.52 7.41 8.08
N LYS A 94 -4.25 6.52 8.77
CA LYS A 94 -3.84 5.11 8.92
C LYS A 94 -3.94 4.39 7.57
N ALA A 95 -5.02 4.59 6.83
CA ALA A 95 -5.19 4.05 5.49
C ALA A 95 -4.18 4.63 4.49
N GLN A 96 -3.88 5.92 4.58
CA GLN A 96 -2.85 6.58 3.76
C GLN A 96 -1.45 5.98 3.98
N ARG A 97 -1.11 5.63 5.24
CA ARG A 97 0.15 4.90 5.51
C ARG A 97 0.17 3.50 4.88
N TYR A 98 -0.96 2.79 4.89
CA TYR A 98 -1.07 1.50 4.20
C TYR A 98 -0.96 1.65 2.68
N LEU A 99 -1.45 2.75 2.10
CA LEU A 99 -1.26 3.08 0.69
C LEU A 99 0.23 3.27 0.35
N LEU A 100 0.98 4.00 1.19
CA LEU A 100 2.42 4.17 1.02
C LEU A 100 3.20 2.84 1.12
N HIS A 101 2.79 1.95 2.03
CA HIS A 101 3.34 0.59 2.08
C HIS A 101 3.00 -0.23 0.83
N GLY A 102 1.78 -0.09 0.31
CA GLY A 102 1.38 -0.68 -0.96
C GLY A 102 2.23 -0.19 -2.14
N LEU A 103 2.54 1.11 -2.18
CA LEU A 103 3.46 1.69 -3.16
C LEU A 103 4.87 1.06 -3.06
N GLU A 104 5.40 0.88 -1.85
CA GLU A 104 6.70 0.23 -1.64
C GLU A 104 6.70 -1.20 -2.24
N CYS A 105 5.62 -1.98 -2.03
CA CYS A 105 5.46 -3.32 -2.60
C CYS A 105 5.42 -3.29 -4.14
N VAL A 106 4.62 -2.40 -4.75
CA VAL A 106 4.52 -2.30 -6.21
C VAL A 106 5.87 -1.91 -6.83
N VAL A 107 6.62 -1.00 -6.19
CA VAL A 107 7.98 -0.67 -6.62
C VAL A 107 8.92 -1.87 -6.50
N ALA A 108 8.80 -2.68 -5.45
CA ALA A 108 9.62 -3.89 -5.33
C ALA A 108 9.38 -4.88 -6.48
N MET A 109 8.14 -4.99 -6.97
CA MET A 109 7.78 -5.86 -8.08
C MET A 109 8.20 -5.32 -9.45
N HIS A 110 8.23 -4.00 -9.61
CA HIS A 110 8.53 -3.34 -10.89
C HIS A 110 9.67 -2.32 -10.76
N GLN A 111 10.73 -2.69 -10.02
CA GLN A 111 11.78 -1.75 -9.61
C GLN A 111 12.42 -1.03 -10.81
N ALA A 112 12.77 -1.77 -11.87
CA ALA A 112 13.39 -1.22 -13.07
C ALA A 112 12.53 -0.16 -13.77
N GLN A 113 11.20 -0.27 -13.67
CA GLN A 113 10.23 0.60 -14.33
C GLN A 113 9.77 1.78 -13.46
N LEU A 114 9.76 1.60 -12.13
CA LEU A 114 9.09 2.51 -11.20
C LEU A 114 10.02 3.29 -10.28
N ILE A 115 11.23 2.81 -9.97
CA ILE A 115 12.11 3.45 -8.98
C ILE A 115 12.44 4.92 -9.33
N SER A 116 12.62 5.23 -10.61
CA SER A 116 12.89 6.59 -11.09
C SER A 116 11.63 7.47 -11.16
N LYS A 117 10.44 6.89 -11.05
CA LYS A 117 9.14 7.58 -11.17
C LYS A 117 8.50 7.90 -9.83
N ILE A 118 9.07 7.44 -8.72
CA ILE A 118 8.57 7.67 -7.35
C ILE A 118 8.13 9.12 -7.09
N PRO A 119 8.93 10.17 -7.37
CA PRO A 119 8.51 11.53 -7.05
C PRO A 119 7.26 11.94 -7.84
N HIS A 120 7.12 11.47 -9.09
CA HIS A 120 5.93 11.72 -9.90
C HIS A 120 4.72 10.93 -9.41
N ILE A 121 4.91 9.68 -8.97
CA ILE A 121 3.83 8.85 -8.42
C ILE A 121 3.30 9.45 -7.13
N LEU A 122 4.20 9.88 -6.22
CA LEU A 122 3.81 10.55 -4.97
C LEU A 122 3.06 11.85 -5.25
N LYS A 123 3.53 12.66 -6.21
CA LYS A 123 2.82 13.86 -6.64
C LYS A 123 1.42 13.53 -7.18
N GLU A 124 1.27 12.50 -7.99
CA GLU A 124 -0.05 12.10 -8.52
C GLU A 124 -1.00 11.60 -7.42
N MET A 125 -0.49 10.88 -6.42
CA MET A 125 -1.30 10.47 -5.26
C MET A 125 -1.71 11.67 -4.40
N TYR A 126 -0.81 12.64 -4.21
CA TYR A 126 -1.07 13.90 -3.51
C TYR A 126 -2.12 14.75 -4.25
N ASP A 127 -1.89 15.03 -5.55
CA ASP A 127 -2.82 15.81 -6.40
C ASP A 127 -4.20 15.15 -6.50
N ALA A 128 -4.29 13.83 -6.29
CA ALA A 128 -5.53 13.07 -6.29
C ALA A 128 -6.22 13.00 -4.91
N ASP A 129 -5.73 13.73 -3.90
CA ASP A 129 -6.20 13.73 -2.51
C ASP A 129 -6.14 12.35 -1.82
N LEU A 130 -5.23 11.47 -2.27
CA LEU A 130 -5.07 10.14 -1.69
C LEU A 130 -4.07 10.14 -0.53
N LEU A 131 -3.16 11.09 -0.49
CA LEU A 131 -2.14 11.23 0.54
C LEU A 131 -2.05 12.68 1.01
N GLU A 132 -2.15 12.88 2.31
CA GLU A 132 -1.92 14.19 2.94
C GLU A 132 -0.41 14.44 3.10
N GLU A 133 -0.03 15.70 3.00
CA GLU A 133 1.36 16.15 3.11
C GLU A 133 2.06 15.62 4.37
N GLU A 134 1.44 15.78 5.53
CA GLU A 134 1.98 15.33 6.81
C GLU A 134 2.28 13.82 6.82
N VAL A 135 1.47 13.02 6.12
CA VAL A 135 1.64 11.56 6.06
C VAL A 135 2.82 11.20 5.18
N ILE A 136 2.99 11.91 4.06
CA ILE A 136 4.12 11.74 3.14
C ILE A 136 5.43 12.14 3.83
N ILE A 137 5.45 13.30 4.50
CA ILE A 137 6.62 13.77 5.25
C ILE A 137 6.98 12.76 6.35
N SER A 138 6.02 12.38 7.19
CA SER A 138 6.25 11.43 8.29
C SER A 138 6.76 10.07 7.82
N TRP A 139 6.25 9.55 6.69
CA TRP A 139 6.73 8.31 6.09
C TRP A 139 8.17 8.40 5.57
N SER A 140 8.56 9.56 5.03
CA SER A 140 9.89 9.77 4.45
C SER A 140 10.99 9.78 5.52
N GLU A 141 10.70 10.24 6.74
CA GLU A 141 11.68 10.39 7.82
C GLU A 141 12.21 9.07 8.38
N LYS A 142 11.41 8.00 8.33
CA LYS A 142 11.76 6.70 8.92
C LYS A 142 11.58 5.57 7.91
N ALA A 143 12.71 4.96 7.52
CA ALA A 143 12.70 3.73 6.75
C ALA A 143 12.19 2.56 7.60
N SER A 144 11.06 1.97 7.18
CA SER A 144 10.53 0.74 7.77
C SER A 144 11.08 -0.47 7.02
N LYS A 145 11.35 -1.55 7.75
CA LYS A 145 11.73 -2.86 7.16
C LYS A 145 10.53 -3.80 7.02
N LYS A 146 9.32 -3.31 7.24
CA LYS A 146 8.14 -4.17 7.38
C LYS A 146 7.70 -4.76 6.04
N TYR A 147 7.80 -4.03 4.93
CA TYR A 147 7.18 -4.47 3.66
C TYR A 147 8.20 -4.76 2.56
N VAL A 148 9.39 -4.15 2.64
CA VAL A 148 10.46 -4.32 1.65
C VAL A 148 11.82 -4.36 2.35
N SER A 149 12.87 -4.79 1.63
CA SER A 149 14.24 -4.78 2.15
C SER A 149 14.67 -3.38 2.61
N LYS A 150 15.56 -3.32 3.59
CA LYS A 150 16.03 -2.04 4.15
C LYS A 150 16.68 -1.17 3.07
N GLU A 151 17.40 -1.81 2.16
CA GLU A 151 18.12 -1.20 1.06
C GLU A 151 17.14 -0.55 0.08
N LEU A 152 16.10 -1.29 -0.32
CA LEU A 152 15.06 -0.76 -1.21
C LEU A 152 14.24 0.35 -0.52
N ALA A 153 13.87 0.19 0.75
CA ALA A 153 13.15 1.22 1.51
C ALA A 153 13.92 2.55 1.57
N LYS A 154 15.25 2.47 1.70
CA LYS A 154 16.14 3.64 1.66
C LYS A 154 16.21 4.23 0.26
N GLU A 155 16.41 3.40 -0.77
CA GLU A 155 16.46 3.86 -2.15
C GLU A 155 15.17 4.58 -2.56
N ILE A 156 14.01 4.02 -2.21
CA ILE A 156 12.70 4.63 -2.44
C ILE A 156 12.62 6.03 -1.83
N ARG A 157 13.09 6.19 -0.59
CA ARG A 157 13.09 7.49 0.11
C ARG A 157 14.05 8.49 -0.53
N VAL A 158 15.24 8.06 -0.93
CA VAL A 158 16.18 8.91 -1.68
C VAL A 158 15.55 9.40 -2.98
N LYS A 159 14.83 8.53 -3.71
CA LYS A 159 14.12 8.95 -4.93
C LYS A 159 12.93 9.88 -4.65
N ALA A 160 12.33 9.79 -3.47
CA ALA A 160 11.24 10.68 -3.05
C ALA A 160 11.73 12.08 -2.63
N GLU A 161 13.00 12.25 -2.22
CA GLU A 161 13.56 13.51 -1.70
C GLU A 161 13.18 14.77 -2.50
N PRO A 162 13.24 14.80 -3.86
CA PRO A 162 12.85 15.99 -4.62
C PRO A 162 11.40 16.40 -4.37
N PHE A 163 10.49 15.45 -4.21
CA PHE A 163 9.09 15.72 -3.93
C PHE A 163 8.87 16.11 -2.46
N ILE A 164 9.56 15.47 -1.51
CA ILE A 164 9.51 15.84 -0.10
C ILE A 164 10.00 17.28 0.11
N LYS A 165 11.08 17.65 -0.59
CA LYS A 165 11.60 19.02 -0.57
C LYS A 165 10.57 20.01 -1.11
N TRP A 166 9.94 19.69 -2.24
CA TRP A 166 8.89 20.53 -2.83
C TRP A 166 7.69 20.74 -1.87
N LEU A 167 7.25 19.70 -1.15
CA LEU A 167 6.20 19.84 -0.13
C LEU A 167 6.62 20.82 0.98
N LYS A 168 7.80 20.62 1.56
CA LYS A 168 8.32 21.47 2.64
C LYS A 168 8.54 22.92 2.24
N GLU A 169 8.99 23.18 1.01
CA GLU A 169 9.16 24.55 0.50
C GLU A 169 7.80 25.25 0.31
N ALA A 170 6.74 24.52 -0.06
CA ALA A 170 5.39 25.07 -0.14
C ALA A 170 4.84 25.45 1.25
N GLU A 171 5.22 24.72 2.32
CA GLU A 171 4.90 25.10 3.70
C GLU A 171 5.73 26.29 4.22
N GLU A 172 7.01 26.41 3.87
CA GLU A 172 7.87 27.51 4.34
C GLU A 172 7.49 28.88 3.73
N GLU A 173 6.85 28.93 2.56
CA GLU A 173 6.23 30.16 2.04
C GLU A 173 4.93 30.57 2.78
N SER A 174 4.30 29.63 3.50
CA SER A 174 3.10 29.88 4.31
C SER A 174 3.39 30.04 5.82
N SER A 175 4.53 29.54 6.30
CA SER A 175 4.94 29.62 7.71
C SER A 175 6.44 29.42 7.83
N GLY A 176 7.16 30.50 8.07
CA GLY A 176 8.62 30.48 8.16
C GLY A 176 9.16 29.71 9.38
N GLY A 177 10.03 28.73 9.10
CA GLY A 177 11.22 28.45 9.91
C GLY A 177 11.32 27.05 10.53
N GLY A 178 12.36 26.29 10.14
CA GLY A 178 13.04 25.38 11.08
C GLY A 178 13.63 24.10 10.48
N ASN A 179 14.87 24.19 9.99
CA ASN A 179 15.68 23.08 9.48
C ASN A 179 16.09 22.07 10.58
N VAL A 180 15.96 20.75 10.34
CA VAL A 180 16.67 19.71 11.12
C VAL A 180 17.13 18.56 10.22
N LEU A 181 18.46 18.44 10.09
CA LEU A 181 19.17 17.34 9.46
C LEU A 181 19.50 16.28 10.52
N CYS A 182 19.16 15.00 10.30
CA CYS A 182 19.65 13.91 11.14
C CYS A 182 20.47 12.88 10.33
N HIS A 183 21.72 12.68 10.77
CA HIS A 183 22.66 11.72 10.22
C HIS A 183 22.35 10.31 10.73
N THR A 184 22.50 9.27 9.89
CA THR A 184 22.56 7.89 10.38
C THR A 184 23.77 7.14 9.84
N LYS A 185 24.54 6.54 10.77
CA LYS A 185 25.73 5.72 10.53
C LYS A 185 25.37 4.36 9.93
N GLU A 186 26.22 3.89 9.03
CA GLU A 186 26.19 2.56 8.42
C GLU A 186 26.61 1.46 9.41
N VAL A 187 25.90 0.32 9.35
CA VAL A 187 26.40 -0.98 9.78
C VAL A 187 25.98 -2.00 8.72
N GLY A 188 26.96 -2.74 8.21
CA GLY A 188 26.83 -3.70 7.12
C GLY A 188 26.48 -5.13 7.57
N LEU A 189 26.61 -6.05 6.59
CA LEU A 189 26.36 -7.50 6.57
C LEU A 189 24.94 -7.86 6.09
N GLY A 190 24.70 -8.83 5.20
CA GLY A 190 25.57 -9.83 4.56
C GLY A 190 24.83 -10.50 3.38
N LYS A 191 25.60 -11.06 2.45
CA LYS A 191 25.25 -11.35 1.04
C LYS A 191 24.31 -12.54 0.76
N SER A 192 23.41 -12.92 1.66
CA SER A 192 22.61 -14.15 1.46
C SER A 192 21.27 -13.95 0.74
N LEU A 193 20.63 -12.78 0.87
CA LEU A 193 19.24 -12.57 0.38
C LEU A 193 19.16 -12.26 -1.13
N VAL A 194 20.20 -11.66 -1.70
CA VAL A 194 20.26 -11.26 -3.12
C VAL A 194 20.21 -12.49 -4.05
N SER A 195 20.67 -13.64 -3.55
CA SER A 195 20.69 -14.89 -4.31
C SER A 195 19.30 -15.53 -4.44
N TRP A 196 18.39 -15.29 -3.50
CA TRP A 196 17.05 -15.90 -3.50
C TRP A 196 16.05 -15.10 -4.34
N VAL A 197 16.20 -13.77 -4.39
CA VAL A 197 15.37 -12.89 -5.22
C VAL A 197 15.65 -13.10 -6.72
N SER A 198 16.91 -13.38 -7.09
CA SER A 198 17.27 -13.70 -8.48
C SER A 198 16.65 -15.00 -9.00
N ASP A 199 16.49 -16.02 -8.14
CA ASP A 199 15.93 -17.32 -8.56
C ASP A 199 14.40 -17.30 -8.76
N SER A 200 13.67 -16.45 -8.01
CA SER A 200 12.23 -16.25 -8.21
C SER A 200 11.90 -15.45 -9.49
N LEU A 201 12.76 -14.50 -9.86
CA LEU A 201 12.61 -13.69 -11.08
C LEU A 201 12.79 -14.50 -12.38
N LEU A 202 13.43 -15.68 -12.31
CA LEU A 202 13.64 -16.56 -13.48
C LEU A 202 12.43 -17.45 -13.82
N HIS A 203 11.43 -17.58 -12.93
CA HIS A 203 10.37 -18.58 -13.07
C HIS A 203 8.94 -18.01 -13.20
N GLY A 204 8.75 -16.69 -13.17
CA GLY A 204 7.49 -16.05 -13.59
C GLY A 204 6.21 -16.56 -12.89
N GLN A 205 6.27 -16.84 -11.59
CA GLN A 205 5.11 -17.25 -10.80
C GLN A 205 4.52 -16.05 -10.02
N PRO A 206 3.18 -15.91 -9.96
CA PRO A 206 2.53 -14.88 -9.14
C PRO A 206 2.74 -15.21 -7.66
N ILE A 207 3.31 -14.26 -6.92
CA ILE A 207 3.67 -14.45 -5.52
C ILE A 207 2.38 -14.39 -4.70
N HIS A 208 2.01 -15.53 -4.11
CA HIS A 208 0.86 -15.66 -3.22
C HIS A 208 1.13 -14.86 -1.93
N MET A 209 0.11 -14.18 -1.37
CA MET A 209 0.19 -13.33 -0.17
C MET A 209 0.91 -13.98 1.03
N SER A 210 1.00 -15.30 1.06
CA SER A 210 1.81 -16.08 2.01
C SER A 210 3.30 -15.68 2.02
N LEU A 211 3.88 -15.30 0.89
CA LEU A 211 5.28 -14.86 0.81
C LEU A 211 5.49 -13.43 1.32
N LEU A 212 4.48 -12.56 1.23
CA LEU A 212 4.51 -11.24 1.86
C LEU A 212 4.59 -11.37 3.39
N PHE A 213 3.94 -12.40 3.95
CA PHE A 213 3.98 -12.74 5.38
C PHE A 213 5.18 -13.60 5.81
N GLU A 214 5.79 -14.35 4.91
CA GLU A 214 7.01 -15.12 5.21
C GLU A 214 8.27 -14.24 5.24
N ILE A 215 8.26 -13.11 4.50
CA ILE A 215 9.26 -12.02 4.64
C ILE A 215 9.07 -11.23 5.97
N LEU A 216 7.94 -11.42 6.66
CA LEU A 216 7.55 -10.70 7.88
C LEU A 216 7.90 -11.41 9.21
N LYS A 217 8.59 -12.57 9.18
CA LYS A 217 9.20 -13.21 10.36
C LYS A 217 10.71 -13.05 10.37
#